data_AF-A0A832IEF8-F1
#
_entry.id   AF-A0A832IEF8-F1
#
_cell.length_a   1.000
_cell.length_b   1.000
_cell.length_c   1.000
_cell.angle_alpha   90.00
_cell.angle_beta   90.00
_cell.angle_gamma   90.00
#
_symmetry.space_group_name_H-M   'P 1'
#
loop_
_entity.id
_entity.type
_entity.pdbx_description
1 polymer ?
#
loop_
_entity_poly.entity_id
_entity_poly.type
_entity_poly.pdbx_seq_one_letter_code
_entity_poly.pdbx_strand_id
1 'polypeptide(L)' 'MKTAYIVQGYRTAVGKAPRGTFRFMRSDDLASETIKYLLKKVPQLDIS' A
#
# COMPACT_ATOMS: atom_id res chain seq x y z
N MET A 1 10.36 -25.33 12.12
CA MET A 1 10.67 -24.00 11.55
C MET A 1 9.61 -23.69 10.51
N LYS A 2 8.98 -22.50 10.53
CA LYS A 2 8.00 -22.10 9.51
C LYS A 2 8.71 -21.24 8.46
N THR A 3 8.52 -21.56 7.18
CA THR A 3 9.10 -20.80 6.07
C THR A 3 8.21 -19.61 5.75
N ALA A 4 8.79 -18.42 5.66
CA ALA A 4 8.07 -17.21 5.29
C ALA A 4 8.10 -17.01 3.77
N TYR A 5 6.98 -16.61 3.20
CA TYR A 5 6.84 -16.33 1.77
C TYR A 5 6.27 -14.94 1.55
N ILE A 6 6.78 -14.25 0.54
CA ILE A 6 6.20 -12.99 0.05
C ILE A 6 5.13 -13.37 -0.97
N VAL A 7 3.88 -13.04 -0.67
CA VAL A 7 2.74 -13.37 -1.55
C VAL A 7 2.55 -12.30 -2.62
N GLN A 8 2.51 -11.02 -2.24
CA GLN A 8 2.40 -9.87 -3.14
C GLN A 8 3.06 -8.63 -2.51
N GLY A 9 3.43 -7.64 -3.35
CA GLY A 9 4.00 -6.37 -2.91
C GLY A 9 3.61 -5.22 -3.84
N TYR A 10 3.16 -4.10 -3.24
CA TYR A 10 2.75 -2.89 -3.95
C TYR A 10 3.39 -1.65 -3.34
N ARG A 11 3.43 -0.57 -4.12
CA ARG A 11 3.94 0.74 -3.70
C ARG A 11 3.08 1.86 -4.28
N THR A 12 3.15 3.02 -3.67
CA THR A 12 2.60 4.25 -4.25
C THR A 12 3.45 4.74 -5.41
N ALA A 13 2.89 5.65 -6.22
CA ALA A 13 3.72 6.45 -7.11
C ALA A 13 4.66 7.35 -6.27
N VAL A 14 5.77 7.80 -6.88
CA VAL A 14 6.72 8.67 -6.21
C VAL A 14 6.45 10.11 -6.63
N GLY A 15 5.96 10.94 -5.70
CA GLY A 15 5.78 12.37 -5.91
C GLY A 15 7.04 13.17 -5.60
N LYS A 16 7.31 14.23 -6.37
CA LYS A 16 8.45 15.12 -6.14
C LYS A 16 8.20 16.06 -4.94
N ALA A 17 9.10 16.13 -3.97
CA ALA A 17 9.01 17.15 -2.91
C ALA A 17 9.57 18.52 -3.37
N PRO A 18 9.10 19.66 -2.84
CA PRO A 18 7.92 19.84 -1.98
C PRO A 18 6.63 20.19 -2.76
N ARG A 19 6.71 20.38 -4.08
CA ARG A 19 5.60 20.86 -4.94
C ARG A 19 5.00 19.80 -5.87
N GLY A 20 5.15 18.53 -5.53
CA GLY A 20 4.66 17.42 -6.35
C GLY A 20 3.21 17.04 -6.07
N THR A 21 2.80 15.94 -6.71
CA THR A 21 1.43 15.43 -6.73
C THR A 21 0.86 15.09 -5.36
N PHE A 22 1.69 14.68 -4.40
CA PHE A 22 1.24 14.31 -3.05
C PHE A 22 1.37 15.43 -2.01
N ARG A 23 1.58 16.68 -2.43
CA ARG A 23 1.79 17.81 -1.49
C ARG A 23 0.63 18.02 -0.51
N PHE A 24 -0.59 17.68 -0.91
CA PHE A 24 -1.81 17.85 -0.10
C PHE A 24 -2.34 16.53 0.48
N MET A 25 -1.59 15.45 0.38
CA MET A 25 -1.98 14.13 0.90
C MET A 25 -1.12 13.78 2.10
N ARG A 26 -1.71 13.17 3.14
CA ARG A 26 -0.93 12.70 4.28
C ARG A 26 -0.28 11.36 3.96
N SER A 27 0.82 11.06 4.66
CA SER A 27 1.47 9.74 4.59
C SER A 27 0.53 8.58 4.93
N ASP A 28 -0.37 8.81 5.88
CA ASP A 28 -1.33 7.79 6.35
C ASP A 28 -2.38 7.47 5.28
N ASP A 29 -2.79 8.48 4.51
CA ASP A 29 -3.73 8.31 3.39
C ASP A 29 -3.08 7.46 2.29
N LEU A 30 -1.82 7.77 1.93
CA LEU A 30 -1.03 7.02 0.97
C LEU A 30 -0.85 5.54 1.39
N ALA A 31 -0.59 5.30 2.67
CA ALA A 31 -0.48 3.96 3.21
C ALA A 31 -1.82 3.23 3.19
N SER A 32 -2.90 3.89 3.62
CA SER A 32 -4.26 3.35 3.64
C SER A 32 -4.73 2.94 2.25
N GLU A 33 -4.52 3.78 1.23
CA GLU A 33 -4.85 3.46 -0.16
C GLU A 33 -4.07 2.23 -0.66
N THR A 34 -2.79 2.15 -0.35
CA THR A 34 -1.94 1.01 -0.76
C THR A 34 -2.38 -0.29 -0.10
N ILE A 35 -2.69 -0.26 1.19
CA ILE A 35 -3.18 -1.44 1.93
C ILE A 35 -4.54 -1.87 1.39
N LYS A 36 -5.48 -0.93 1.21
CA LYS A 36 -6.80 -1.24 0.64
C LYS A 36 -6.68 -1.85 -0.76
N TYR A 37 -5.75 -1.35 -1.58
CA TYR A 37 -5.50 -1.93 -2.90
C TYR A 37 -4.92 -3.34 -2.80
N LEU A 38 -3.96 -3.58 -1.91
CA LEU A 38 -3.38 -4.90 -1.67
C LEU A 38 -4.44 -5.91 -1.23
N LEU A 39 -5.29 -5.55 -0.25
CA LEU A 39 -6.36 -6.43 0.23
C LEU A 39 -7.34 -6.80 -0.88
N LYS A 40 -7.72 -5.84 -1.75
CA LYS A 40 -8.56 -6.12 -2.93
C LYS A 40 -7.93 -7.11 -3.91
N LYS A 41 -6.60 -7.23 -3.94
CA LYS A 41 -5.86 -8.15 -4.82
C LYS A 41 -5.60 -9.51 -4.17
N VAL A 42 -5.98 -9.70 -2.92
CA VAL A 42 -5.87 -10.96 -2.18
C VAL A 42 -7.25 -11.31 -1.60
N PRO A 43 -8.26 -11.66 -2.42
CA PRO A 43 -9.61 -11.91 -1.93
C PRO A 43 -9.70 -13.15 -1.02
N GLN A 44 -8.71 -14.04 -1.07
CA GLN A 44 -8.65 -15.21 -0.17
C GLN A 44 -8.14 -14.90 1.25
N LEU A 45 -7.70 -13.66 1.52
CA LEU A 45 -7.27 -13.25 2.84
C LEU A 45 -8.49 -12.83 3.66
N ASP A 46 -8.65 -13.41 4.85
CA ASP A 46 -9.67 -12.97 5.81
C ASP A 46 -9.28 -11.61 6.40
N ILE A 47 -10.23 -10.67 6.41
CA ILE A 47 -10.04 -9.28 6.83
C ILE A 47 -10.67 -9.03 8.22
N SER A 48 -11.26 -10.06 8.82
CA SER A 48 -12.03 -10.01 10.08
C SER A 48 -11.16 -9.87 11.34
#